data_AF-A0AAV4RFJ4-F1
#
_entry.id   AF-A0AAV4RFJ4-F1
#
_cell.length_a   1.000
_cell.length_b   1.000
_cell.length_c   1.000
_cell.angle_alpha   90.00
_cell.angle_beta   90.00
_cell.angle_gamma   90.00
#
_symmetry.space_group_name_H-M   'P 1'
#
loop_
_entity.id
_entity.type
_entity.pdbx_description
1 polymer ?
#
loop_
_entity_poly.entity_id
_entity_poly.type
_entity_poly.pdbx_seq_one_letter_code
_entity_poly.pdbx_strand_id
1 'polypeptide(L)'
;MTSPLLKKQKLCSEIDDISIHPHIIYKLKEAKLCTFQAILHLSYSELQKIAKITSSEAQIVLESISEALLKHKVITAFDMLHNEDSTVKGKLICDLLKMVQKL
;
A
#
# COMPACT_ATOMS: atom_id res chain seq x y z
N MET A 1 1.41 32.28 -29.14
CA MET A 1 1.79 31.91 -27.75
C MET A 1 0.76 30.95 -27.22
N THR A 2 1.06 29.65 -27.19
CA THR A 2 0.15 28.64 -26.62
C THR A 2 1.01 27.65 -25.83
N SER A 3 0.95 27.77 -24.52
CA SER A 3 1.65 26.95 -23.53
C SER A 3 1.28 25.48 -23.68
N PRO A 4 2.23 24.52 -23.65
CA PRO A 4 1.87 23.11 -23.58
C PRO A 4 1.36 22.82 -22.17
N LEU A 5 0.06 22.53 -22.07
CA LEU A 5 -0.55 21.98 -20.86
C LEU A 5 0.10 20.63 -20.58
N LEU A 6 1.08 20.60 -19.67
CA LEU A 6 1.58 19.39 -19.05
C LEU A 6 0.39 18.70 -18.37
N LYS A 7 -0.19 17.70 -19.04
CA LYS A 7 -1.07 16.73 -18.40
C LYS A 7 -0.21 16.02 -17.35
N LYS A 8 -0.24 16.52 -16.10
CA LYS A 8 0.24 15.76 -14.93
C LYS A 8 -0.69 14.56 -14.80
N GLN A 9 -0.35 13.48 -15.49
CA GLN A 9 -0.97 12.18 -15.31
C GLN A 9 -0.73 11.82 -13.84
N LYS A 10 -1.78 11.90 -13.03
CA LYS A 10 -1.76 11.45 -11.64
C LYS A 10 -1.62 9.93 -11.70
N LEU A 11 -0.38 9.45 -11.74
CA LEU A 11 -0.07 8.04 -11.56
C LEU A 11 -0.52 7.69 -10.14
N CYS A 12 -1.74 7.13 -10.02
CA CYS A 12 -2.16 6.45 -8.81
C CYS A 12 -1.09 5.40 -8.51
N SER A 13 -0.45 5.57 -7.36
CA SER A 13 0.64 4.70 -6.92
C SER A 13 0.13 3.87 -5.75
N GLU A 14 0.57 2.62 -5.61
CA GLU A 14 0.14 1.72 -4.51
C GLU A 14 0.37 2.37 -3.13
N ILE A 15 1.36 3.25 -3.05
CA ILE A 15 1.69 4.02 -1.84
C ILE A 15 0.65 5.09 -1.46
N ASP A 16 -0.28 5.43 -2.35
CA ASP A 16 -1.39 6.35 -2.05
C ASP A 16 -2.45 5.74 -1.13
N ASP A 17 -2.54 4.40 -1.11
CA ASP A 17 -3.49 3.65 -0.28
C ASP A 17 -2.95 3.41 1.14
N ILE A 18 -1.70 3.81 1.42
CA ILE A 18 -1.08 3.68 2.74
C ILE A 18 -1.51 4.84 3.65
N SER A 19 -1.99 4.51 4.84
CA SER A 19 -2.34 5.49 5.89
C SER A 19 -1.10 6.06 6.62
N ILE A 20 -0.22 6.74 5.89
CA ILE A 20 0.95 7.47 6.45
C ILE A 20 0.88 8.97 6.18
N HIS A 21 1.73 9.74 6.86
CA HIS A 21 1.75 11.19 6.74
C HIS A 21 1.96 11.62 5.26
N PRO A 22 1.12 12.52 4.69
CA PRO A 22 1.16 12.86 3.26
C PRO A 22 2.52 13.38 2.76
N HIS A 23 3.28 14.04 3.63
CA HIS A 23 4.65 14.48 3.35
C HIS A 23 5.61 13.33 3.02
N ILE A 24 5.45 12.19 3.69
CA ILE A 24 6.27 11.00 3.47
C ILE A 24 5.90 10.40 2.10
N ILE A 25 4.61 10.31 1.77
CA ILE A 25 4.13 9.89 0.45
C ILE A 25 4.72 10.78 -0.65
N TYR A 26 4.73 12.10 -0.44
CA TYR A 26 5.33 13.04 -1.39
C TYR A 26 6.82 12.76 -1.62
N LYS A 27 7.60 12.59 -0.55
CA LYS A 27 9.04 12.26 -0.65
C LYS A 27 9.30 10.92 -1.35
N LEU A 28 8.49 9.90 -1.07
CA LEU A 28 8.58 8.60 -1.76
C LEU A 28 8.29 8.75 -3.26
N LYS A 29 7.29 9.56 -3.64
CA LYS A 29 6.98 9.87 -5.04
C LYS A 29 8.10 10.62 -5.75
N GLU A 30 8.70 11.62 -5.10
CA GLU A 30 9.87 12.32 -5.68
C GLU A 30 11.05 11.37 -5.90
N ALA A 31 11.22 10.40 -5.00
CA ALA A 31 12.19 9.33 -5.12
C ALA A 31 11.82 8.23 -6.14
N LYS A 32 10.67 8.35 -6.83
CA LYS A 32 10.12 7.35 -7.77
C LYS A 32 9.82 5.99 -7.12
N LEU A 33 9.63 5.96 -5.81
CA LEU A 33 9.25 4.78 -5.04
C LEU A 33 7.72 4.66 -5.00
N CYS A 34 7.12 4.34 -6.14
CA CYS A 34 5.66 4.35 -6.32
C CYS A 34 4.99 2.98 -6.09
N THR A 35 5.75 1.92 -5.85
CA THR A 35 5.23 0.55 -5.64
C THR A 35 5.82 -0.07 -4.38
N PHE A 36 5.08 -0.98 -3.76
CA PHE A 36 5.56 -1.66 -2.54
C PHE A 36 6.81 -2.47 -2.82
N GLN A 37 6.88 -3.11 -3.99
CA GLN A 37 8.07 -3.84 -4.42
C GLN A 37 9.30 -2.93 -4.50
N ALA A 38 9.19 -1.75 -5.10
CA ALA A 38 10.33 -0.83 -5.20
C ALA A 38 10.88 -0.41 -3.82
N ILE A 39 10.02 -0.35 -2.80
CA ILE A 39 10.40 0.01 -1.43
C ILE A 39 10.99 -1.19 -0.68
N LEU A 40 10.40 -2.38 -0.80
CA LEU A 40 10.83 -3.58 -0.07
C LEU A 40 12.17 -4.14 -0.54
N HIS A 41 12.58 -3.85 -1.77
CA HIS A 41 13.91 -4.21 -2.27
C HIS A 41 15.03 -3.33 -1.70
N LEU A 42 14.69 -2.26 -0.97
CA LEU A 42 15.68 -1.36 -0.36
C LEU A 42 15.93 -1.73 1.10
N SER A 43 17.19 -1.67 1.50
CA SER A 43 17.52 -1.66 2.91
C SER A 43 17.07 -0.36 3.58
N TYR A 44 16.97 -0.39 4.90
CA TYR A 44 16.56 0.74 5.73
C TYR A 44 17.43 2.00 5.49
N SER A 45 18.74 1.80 5.31
CA SER A 45 19.69 2.89 5.02
C SER A 45 19.51 3.48 3.62
N GLU A 46 19.22 2.62 2.64
CA GLU A 46 18.99 3.05 1.26
C GLU A 46 17.70 3.84 1.14
N LEU A 47 16.63 3.40 1.79
CA LEU A 47 15.35 4.10 1.80
C LEU A 47 15.49 5.53 2.37
N GLN A 48 16.24 5.68 3.48
CA GLN A 48 16.52 7.00 4.05
C GLN A 48 17.28 7.91 3.09
N LYS A 49 18.33 7.38 2.43
CA LYS A 49 19.17 8.15 1.51
C LYS A 49 18.41 8.57 0.24
N ILE A 50 17.63 7.63 -0.32
CA ILE A 50 16.92 7.82 -1.58
C ILE A 50 15.71 8.75 -1.38
N ALA A 51 14.91 8.53 -0.34
CA ALA A 51 13.71 9.32 -0.07
C ALA A 51 13.97 10.57 0.81
N LYS A 52 15.19 10.75 1.32
CA LYS A 52 15.56 11.86 2.23
C LYS A 52 14.59 11.95 3.43
N ILE A 53 14.29 10.78 4.00
CA ILE A 53 13.43 10.63 5.18
C ILE A 53 14.27 10.29 6.41
N THR A 54 13.74 10.57 7.60
CA THR A 54 14.38 10.20 8.85
C THR A 54 14.33 8.69 9.08
N SER A 55 15.11 8.22 10.05
CA SER A 55 15.06 6.83 10.49
C SER A 55 13.66 6.43 10.99
N SER A 56 12.98 7.30 11.73
CA SER A 56 11.63 7.03 12.22
C SER A 56 10.59 6.99 11.08
N GLU A 57 10.69 7.93 10.13
CA GLU A 57 9.84 7.95 8.94
C GLU A 57 10.04 6.67 8.10
N ALA A 58 11.28 6.20 7.94
CA ALA A 58 11.56 4.95 7.24
C ALA A 58 10.94 3.73 7.93
N GLN A 59 10.89 3.72 9.28
CA GLN A 59 10.25 2.66 10.05
C GLN A 59 8.77 2.59 9.72
N ILE A 60 8.11 3.73 9.86
CA ILE A 60 6.67 3.89 9.65
C ILE A 60 6.30 3.44 8.23
N VAL A 61 7.11 3.79 7.22
CA VAL A 61 6.89 3.36 5.83
C VAL A 61 6.94 1.84 5.70
N LEU A 62 8.00 1.20 6.20
CA LEU A 62 8.17 -0.25 6.06
C LEU A 62 7.13 -1.04 6.86
N GLU A 63 6.79 -0.58 8.05
CA GLU A 63 5.72 -1.17 8.88
C GLU A 63 4.37 -1.05 8.17
N SER A 64 4.03 0.13 7.65
CA SER A 64 2.75 0.36 6.99
C SER A 64 2.62 -0.41 5.66
N ILE A 65 3.70 -0.54 4.90
CA ILE A 65 3.73 -1.37 3.68
C ILE A 65 3.58 -2.84 4.03
N SER A 66 4.28 -3.30 5.07
CA SER A 66 4.16 -4.68 5.55
C SER A 66 2.74 -4.98 6.01
N GLU A 67 2.10 -4.07 6.75
CA GLU A 67 0.71 -4.20 7.18
C GLU A 67 -0.26 -4.21 6.00
N ALA A 68 -0.07 -3.32 5.01
CA ALA A 68 -0.87 -3.30 3.80
C ALA A 68 -0.77 -4.62 3.01
N LEU A 69 0.43 -5.19 2.91
CA LEU A 69 0.65 -6.48 2.28
C LEU A 69 0.05 -7.65 3.06
N LEU A 70 0.10 -7.60 4.40
CA LEU A 70 -0.55 -8.60 5.25
C LEU A 70 -2.08 -8.56 5.14
N LYS A 71 -2.68 -7.37 4.95
CA LYS A 71 -4.12 -7.25 4.65
C LYS A 71 -4.49 -7.83 3.27
N HIS A 72 -3.52 -7.92 2.37
CA HIS A 72 -3.67 -8.49 1.02
C HIS A 72 -3.20 -9.96 0.93
N LYS A 73 -2.82 -10.58 2.06
CA LYS A 73 -2.32 -11.97 2.08
C LYS A 73 -3.41 -12.93 1.62
N VAL A 74 -3.01 -13.96 0.87
CA VAL A 74 -3.87 -15.09 0.51
C VAL A 74 -4.40 -15.71 1.80
N ILE A 75 -5.67 -15.47 2.08
CA ILE A 75 -6.36 -16.06 3.23
C ILE A 75 -6.57 -17.52 2.88
N THR A 76 -5.90 -18.43 3.59
CA THR A 76 -6.14 -19.85 3.38
C THR A 76 -7.52 -20.23 3.93
N ALA A 77 -8.12 -21.32 3.42
CA ALA A 77 -9.37 -21.84 3.97
C ALA A 77 -9.26 -22.14 5.48
N PHE A 78 -8.05 -22.47 5.95
CA PHE A 78 -7.77 -22.67 7.38
C PHE A 78 -7.79 -21.35 8.17
N ASP A 79 -7.16 -20.30 7.64
CA ASP A 79 -7.20 -18.95 8.23
C ASP A 79 -8.62 -18.40 8.26
N MET A 80 -9.45 -18.69 7.25
CA MET A 80 -10.89 -18.31 7.23
C MET A 80 -11.68 -18.97 8.36
N LEU A 81 -11.34 -20.22 8.68
CA LEU A 81 -12.05 -20.99 9.69
C LEU A 81 -11.63 -20.57 11.12
N HIS A 82 -10.36 -20.20 11.33
CA HIS A 82 -9.76 -20.00 12.65
C HIS A 82 -9.43 -18.54 13.03
N ASN A 83 -9.47 -17.56 12.11
CA ASN A 83 -9.35 -16.16 12.53
C ASN A 83 -10.65 -15.65 13.16
N GLU A 84 -10.55 -15.13 14.39
CA GLU A 84 -11.64 -14.49 15.14
C GLU A 84 -11.86 -13.01 14.76
N ASP A 85 -11.09 -12.50 13.80
CA ASP A 85 -11.21 -11.11 13.33
C ASP A 85 -12.49 -10.93 12.47
N SER A 86 -13.58 -10.57 13.15
CA SER A 86 -14.95 -10.49 12.65
C SER A 86 -15.13 -9.57 11.43
N THR A 87 -14.27 -8.57 11.26
CA THR A 87 -14.35 -7.59 10.16
C THR A 87 -13.93 -8.18 8.81
N VAL A 88 -12.91 -9.02 8.80
CA VAL A 88 -12.43 -9.71 7.59
C VAL A 88 -13.43 -10.79 7.18
N LYS A 89 -13.95 -11.55 8.17
CA LYS A 89 -14.96 -12.59 7.96
C LYS A 89 -16.27 -12.03 7.39
N GLY A 90 -16.74 -10.89 7.90
CA GLY A 90 -17.99 -10.26 7.46
C GLY A 90 -17.93 -9.69 6.04
N LYS A 91 -16.81 -9.05 5.65
CA LYS A 91 -16.64 -8.49 4.30
C LYS A 91 -16.55 -9.60 3.24
N LEU A 92 -15.88 -10.71 3.56
CA LEU A 92 -15.70 -11.83 2.64
C LEU A 92 -16.94 -12.69 2.47
N ILE A 93 -17.75 -12.88 3.52
CA ILE A 93 -19.07 -13.52 3.40
C ILE A 93 -19.98 -12.70 2.47
N CYS A 94 -19.98 -11.38 2.61
CA CYS A 94 -20.72 -10.50 1.70
C CYS A 94 -20.28 -10.66 0.24
N ASP A 95 -18.98 -10.80 -0.02
CA ASP A 95 -18.45 -10.92 -1.37
C ASP A 95 -18.66 -12.32 -1.97
N LEU A 96 -18.58 -13.39 -1.15
CA LEU A 96 -18.97 -14.75 -1.54
C LEU A 96 -20.46 -14.84 -1.89
N LEU A 97 -21.33 -14.27 -1.06
CA LEU A 97 -22.78 -14.26 -1.31
C LEU A 97 -23.11 -13.52 -2.61
N LYS A 98 -22.43 -12.40 -2.90
CA LYS A 98 -22.60 -11.67 -4.17
C LYS A 98 -22.14 -12.46 -5.40
N MET A 99 -21.13 -13.33 -5.26
CA MET A 99 -20.70 -14.20 -6.35
C MET A 99 -21.68 -15.34 -6.60
N VAL A 100 -22.27 -15.91 -5.53
CA VAL A 100 -23.28 -16.99 -5.65
C VAL A 100 -24.60 -16.46 -6.21
N GLN A 101 -24.99 -15.22 -5.92
CA GLN A 101 -26.21 -14.60 -6.46
C GLN A 101 -26.11 -14.18 -7.94
N LYS A 102 -24.92 -14.26 -8.55
CA LYS A 102 -24.68 -13.93 -9.97
C LYS A 102 -24.55 -15.16 -10.87
N LEU A 103 -24.72 -16.36 -10.32
CA LEU A 103 -24.83 -17.64 -11.03
C LEU A 103 -26.31 -18.03 -11.16
#